data_AF-A0A1I5VGP3-F1
#
_entry.id   AF-A0A1I5VGP3-F1
#
_cell.length_a   1.000
_cell.length_b   1.000
_cell.length_c   1.000
_cell.angle_alpha   90.00
_cell.angle_beta   90.00
_cell.angle_gamma   90.00
#
_symmetry.space_group_name_H-M   'P 1'
#
loop_
_entity.id
_entity.type
_entity.pdbx_description
1 polymer ?
#
loop_
_entity_poly.entity_id
_entity_poly.type
_entity_poly.pdbx_seq_one_letter_code
_entity_poly.pdbx_strand_id
1 'polypeptide(L)'
;MSMPSYRRPPASCQWQTHWPVQGRQASGSGQNRRALTLGGRLLRLGPAMLQAFAAIIARSIVAALALAACCIQLAADEIQKGEYLARAADCVGCHTSNPSRLFAGGYPVPTPFGDVYSTNITPDQETGIGRYSEDEFVRAVREGVGRDGTDLYPAMPYDSFARMSREDVLAIRSYLLVQTPIIQPRPQNTLPFPFNQRWALGLWKLANYRPGSFTLDRSRTQAWNRGAYLVDVLGHCGACHTPRNVTFGEDEDRKFAGGAAGIWQAFNITGDKTTGIGGWSDEELFRFLKTGAAPGKAYASGPMAETVMSSLQHLSDDDIGAIVAYLREVPSQSGDEQQPRFSWSGATTATAADPSNVAQGSTSTASDLYGSLCSGCHGLDGSGSPDSSNASLTHNSTLGAATPENLVMTILTGVKAGDVAGRKSMAAFSDWLDDGQVASLANYVSTRFGNPKLSVTAADVRQMRAGSTTQQTVTLLAGQALVMTSAGLSFGLLLLLARRSRLASRLSDFTSAQRDTQ
;
A
#
# COMPACT_ATOMS: atom_id res chain seq x y z
N MET A 1 -13.32 23.90 -25.93
CA MET A 1 -14.61 23.16 -25.90
C MET A 1 -15.19 23.31 -24.50
N SER A 2 -16.35 23.94 -24.39
CA SER A 2 -16.96 24.35 -23.12
C SER A 2 -17.62 23.17 -22.41
N MET A 3 -17.21 22.90 -21.17
CA MET A 3 -17.86 21.90 -20.29
C MET A 3 -19.11 22.48 -19.61
N PRO A 4 -20.14 21.66 -19.30
CA PRO A 4 -21.30 22.11 -18.54
C PRO A 4 -21.03 22.08 -17.03
N SER A 5 -21.46 23.16 -16.36
CA SER A 5 -21.40 23.37 -14.90
C SER A 5 -22.35 22.44 -14.13
N TYR A 6 -21.83 21.74 -13.12
CA TYR A 6 -22.62 20.99 -12.13
C TYR A 6 -23.27 21.95 -11.11
N ARG A 7 -24.61 22.01 -11.04
CA ARG A 7 -25.34 22.72 -9.97
C ARG A 7 -25.62 21.77 -8.81
N ARG A 8 -25.36 22.24 -7.58
CA ARG A 8 -25.76 21.60 -6.32
C ARG A 8 -27.30 21.50 -6.17
N PRO A 9 -27.85 20.48 -5.52
CA PRO A 9 -29.25 20.48 -5.11
C PRO A 9 -29.45 21.29 -3.80
N PRO A 10 -30.61 21.92 -3.59
CA PRO A 10 -30.94 22.57 -2.32
C PRO A 10 -31.50 21.56 -1.30
N ALA A 11 -31.37 21.96 -0.04
CA ALA A 11 -31.72 21.23 1.16
C ALA A 11 -33.24 21.15 1.44
N SER A 12 -33.58 20.14 2.25
CA SER A 12 -34.73 20.04 3.18
C SER A 12 -36.15 20.05 2.61
N CYS A 13 -36.79 18.86 2.62
CA CYS A 13 -38.24 18.72 2.76
C CYS A 13 -38.56 18.14 4.14
N GLN A 14 -38.95 19.01 5.08
CA GLN A 14 -39.65 18.64 6.30
C GLN A 14 -41.13 18.39 5.97
N TRP A 15 -41.64 17.20 6.27
CA TRP A 15 -43.07 16.92 6.22
C TRP A 15 -43.64 16.90 7.64
N GLN A 16 -44.33 17.98 8.02
CA GLN A 16 -45.29 18.00 9.11
C GLN A 16 -46.67 17.71 8.52
N THR A 17 -47.33 16.63 8.96
CA THR A 17 -48.76 16.40 8.69
C THR A 17 -49.51 16.40 10.01
N HIS A 18 -50.15 17.53 10.32
CA HIS A 18 -51.19 17.63 11.34
C HIS A 18 -52.48 16.99 10.83
N TRP A 19 -53.06 16.11 11.63
CA TRP A 19 -54.37 15.48 11.41
C TRP A 19 -55.44 16.27 12.18
N PRO A 20 -56.55 16.70 11.57
CA PRO A 20 -57.70 17.17 12.34
C PRO A 20 -58.74 16.05 12.48
N VAL A 21 -58.96 15.64 13.73
CA VAL A 21 -60.17 14.94 14.17
C VAL A 21 -61.18 16.01 14.55
N GLN A 22 -62.35 16.05 13.93
CA GLN A 22 -63.49 16.81 14.46
C GLN A 22 -64.77 15.97 14.51
N GLY A 23 -65.31 15.94 15.72
CA GLY A 23 -66.48 15.23 16.18
C GLY A 23 -67.80 15.72 15.60
N ARG A 24 -68.76 14.80 15.60
CA ARG A 24 -70.17 15.01 15.27
C ARG A 24 -70.86 15.90 16.31
N GLN A 25 -71.81 16.71 15.86
CA GLN A 25 -72.96 17.13 16.67
C GLN A 25 -74.26 16.86 15.90
N ALA A 26 -75.29 16.46 16.64
CA ALA A 26 -76.62 16.15 16.16
C ALA A 26 -77.64 17.20 16.66
N SER A 27 -78.48 17.69 15.75
CA SER A 27 -79.80 18.31 15.96
C SER A 27 -80.43 18.40 14.56
N GLY A 28 -81.71 18.25 14.25
CA GLY A 28 -82.96 18.23 14.99
C GLY A 28 -84.09 18.13 13.94
N SER A 29 -85.26 17.76 14.42
CA SER A 29 -86.57 17.53 13.78
C SER A 29 -86.95 18.31 12.51
N GLY A 30 -87.65 17.63 11.59
CA GLY A 30 -88.50 18.24 10.57
C GLY A 30 -89.18 17.22 9.65
N GLN A 31 -90.43 16.87 9.95
CA GLN A 31 -91.28 16.04 9.09
C GLN A 31 -91.54 16.73 7.74
N ASN A 32 -91.42 16.00 6.63
CA ASN A 32 -92.39 16.13 5.54
C ASN A 32 -92.37 14.93 4.59
N ARG A 33 -93.57 14.41 4.36
CA ARG A 33 -93.91 13.36 3.42
C ARG A 33 -93.58 13.79 2.00
N ARG A 34 -92.83 12.96 1.26
CA ARG A 34 -92.99 12.73 -0.18
C ARG A 34 -92.30 11.43 -0.55
N ALA A 35 -93.11 10.38 -0.70
CA ALA A 35 -92.72 9.17 -1.39
C ALA A 35 -92.56 9.51 -2.88
N LEU A 36 -91.36 9.34 -3.43
CA LEU A 36 -91.10 9.13 -4.86
C LEU A 36 -89.61 8.77 -5.05
N THR A 37 -89.37 7.50 -5.40
CA THR A 37 -88.23 7.00 -6.19
C THR A 37 -86.82 7.37 -5.73
N LEU A 38 -86.24 6.58 -4.82
CA LEU A 38 -84.79 6.49 -4.60
C LEU A 38 -84.25 5.11 -5.01
N GLY A 39 -84.66 4.61 -6.18
CA GLY A 39 -84.02 3.48 -6.82
C GLY A 39 -82.94 3.98 -7.78
N GLY A 40 -81.66 3.74 -7.48
CA GLY A 40 -80.61 3.71 -8.51
C GLY A 40 -79.62 4.87 -8.61
N ARG A 41 -79.06 5.36 -7.48
CA ARG A 41 -77.85 6.24 -7.54
C ARG A 41 -76.64 5.80 -6.71
N LEU A 42 -76.65 4.60 -6.13
CA LEU A 42 -75.48 4.02 -5.43
C LEU A 42 -74.64 3.03 -6.27
N LEU A 43 -74.99 2.78 -7.53
CA LEU A 43 -74.31 1.78 -8.38
C LEU A 43 -73.48 2.37 -9.55
N ARG A 44 -73.30 3.70 -9.63
CA ARG A 44 -72.52 4.34 -10.72
C ARG A 44 -71.15 4.89 -10.30
N LEU A 45 -70.68 4.60 -9.08
CA LEU A 45 -69.32 4.92 -8.63
C LEU A 45 -68.30 3.79 -8.92
N GLY A 46 -68.78 2.61 -9.35
CA GLY A 46 -67.98 1.39 -9.50
C GLY A 46 -66.76 1.51 -10.42
N PRO A 47 -66.89 1.88 -11.71
CA PRO A 47 -65.76 1.84 -12.64
C PRO A 47 -64.79 3.01 -12.49
N ALA A 48 -65.28 4.23 -12.21
CA ALA A 48 -64.41 5.41 -12.04
C ALA A 48 -63.59 5.36 -10.75
N MET A 49 -64.18 4.87 -9.64
CA MET A 49 -63.41 4.64 -8.41
C MET A 49 -62.43 3.47 -8.59
N LEU A 50 -62.82 2.37 -9.24
CA LEU A 50 -61.86 1.29 -9.54
C LEU A 50 -60.70 1.76 -10.41
N GLN A 51 -60.96 2.59 -11.43
CA GLN A 51 -59.91 3.16 -12.28
C GLN A 51 -59.00 4.12 -11.50
N ALA A 52 -59.56 4.96 -10.63
CA ALA A 52 -58.77 5.83 -9.76
C ALA A 52 -57.91 5.03 -8.76
N PHE A 53 -58.47 3.98 -8.15
CA PHE A 53 -57.72 3.08 -7.27
C PHE A 53 -56.63 2.30 -8.02
N ALA A 54 -56.94 1.77 -9.21
CA ALA A 54 -55.95 1.09 -10.05
C ALA A 54 -54.83 2.04 -10.49
N ALA A 55 -55.15 3.29 -10.83
CA ALA A 55 -54.16 4.31 -11.18
C ALA A 55 -53.29 4.71 -9.97
N ILE A 56 -53.86 4.78 -8.76
CA ILE A 56 -53.10 5.02 -7.52
C ILE A 56 -52.17 3.85 -7.24
N ILE A 57 -52.65 2.60 -7.33
CA ILE A 57 -51.83 1.40 -7.13
C ILE A 57 -50.70 1.35 -8.17
N ALA A 58 -50.99 1.58 -9.44
CA ALA A 58 -49.99 1.61 -10.51
C ALA A 58 -48.93 2.70 -10.26
N ARG A 59 -49.34 3.90 -9.85
CA ARG A 59 -48.41 4.99 -9.50
C ARG A 59 -47.54 4.64 -8.28
N SER A 60 -48.11 4.02 -7.25
CA SER A 60 -47.36 3.57 -6.07
C SER A 60 -46.35 2.48 -6.41
N ILE A 61 -46.70 1.54 -7.30
CA ILE A 61 -45.78 0.51 -7.78
C ILE A 61 -44.64 1.13 -8.58
N VAL A 62 -44.93 2.06 -9.51
CA VAL A 62 -43.89 2.77 -10.27
C VAL A 62 -42.97 3.57 -9.36
N ALA A 63 -43.50 4.26 -8.35
CA ALA A 63 -42.71 4.99 -7.37
C ALA A 63 -41.80 4.06 -6.52
N ALA A 64 -42.33 2.92 -6.08
CA ALA A 64 -41.56 1.92 -5.33
C ALA A 64 -40.44 1.30 -6.18
N LEU A 65 -40.71 0.99 -7.45
CA LEU A 65 -39.71 0.48 -8.40
C LEU A 65 -38.62 1.52 -8.68
N ALA A 66 -38.99 2.79 -8.86
CA ALA A 66 -38.05 3.88 -9.06
C ALA A 66 -37.13 4.08 -7.83
N LEU A 67 -37.69 3.98 -6.62
CA LEU A 67 -36.91 4.07 -5.39
C LEU A 67 -35.96 2.88 -5.23
N ALA A 68 -36.42 1.66 -5.49
CA ALA A 68 -35.58 0.47 -5.45
C ALA A 68 -34.43 0.54 -6.47
N ALA A 69 -34.71 0.98 -7.70
CA ALA A 69 -33.68 1.19 -8.73
C ALA A 69 -32.65 2.25 -8.30
N CYS A 70 -33.10 3.35 -7.69
CA CYS A 70 -32.20 4.38 -7.16
C CYS A 70 -31.29 3.83 -6.04
N CYS A 71 -31.83 3.03 -5.10
CA CYS A 71 -31.05 2.40 -4.04
C CYS A 71 -30.02 1.41 -4.59
N ILE A 72 -30.39 0.59 -5.58
CA ILE A 72 -29.47 -0.35 -6.24
C ILE A 72 -28.34 0.42 -6.92
N GLN A 73 -28.66 1.52 -7.61
CA GLN A 73 -27.65 2.34 -8.26
C GLN A 73 -26.67 2.97 -7.27
N LEU A 74 -27.16 3.53 -6.16
CA LEU A 74 -26.31 4.10 -5.12
C LEU A 74 -25.37 3.04 -4.50
N ALA A 75 -25.86 1.82 -4.27
CA ALA A 75 -25.03 0.73 -3.77
C ALA A 75 -23.97 0.29 -4.81
N ALA A 76 -24.33 0.26 -6.09
CA ALA A 76 -23.40 -0.04 -7.17
C ALA A 76 -22.30 1.02 -7.29
N ASP A 77 -22.66 2.30 -7.21
CA ASP A 77 -21.71 3.43 -7.23
C ASP A 77 -20.74 3.37 -6.04
N GLU A 78 -21.22 2.99 -4.84
CA GLU A 78 -20.38 2.81 -3.66
C GLU A 78 -19.40 1.64 -3.81
N ILE A 79 -19.86 0.49 -4.31
CA ILE A 79 -19.01 -0.68 -4.59
C ILE A 79 -17.97 -0.35 -5.65
N GLN A 80 -18.34 0.35 -6.72
CA GLN A 80 -17.41 0.76 -7.77
C GLN A 80 -16.37 1.75 -7.24
N LYS A 81 -16.78 2.72 -6.42
CA LYS A 81 -15.86 3.60 -5.70
C LYS A 81 -14.91 2.80 -4.80
N GLY A 82 -15.45 1.83 -4.08
CA GLY A 82 -14.69 0.92 -3.21
C GLY A 82 -13.64 0.11 -3.96
N GLU A 83 -14.00 -0.42 -5.12
CA GLU A 83 -13.07 -1.12 -6.02
C GLU A 83 -11.92 -0.20 -6.44
N TYR A 84 -12.25 1.00 -6.92
CA TYR A 84 -11.25 1.98 -7.35
C TYR A 84 -10.29 2.34 -6.21
N LEU A 85 -10.82 2.59 -5.01
CA LEU A 85 -10.02 2.93 -3.84
C LEU A 85 -9.19 1.74 -3.34
N ALA A 86 -9.70 0.51 -3.39
CA ALA A 86 -8.96 -0.69 -3.02
C ALA A 86 -7.79 -0.94 -3.99
N ARG A 87 -7.95 -0.61 -5.27
CA ARG A 87 -6.85 -0.59 -6.25
C ARG A 87 -5.87 0.54 -5.93
N ALA A 88 -6.34 1.77 -5.74
CA ALA A 88 -5.49 2.93 -5.43
C ALA A 88 -4.67 2.76 -4.14
N ALA A 89 -5.23 2.06 -3.14
CA ALA A 89 -4.57 1.75 -1.88
C ALA A 89 -3.72 0.46 -1.90
N ASP A 90 -3.59 -0.16 -3.08
CA ASP A 90 -2.83 -1.40 -3.33
C ASP A 90 -3.24 -2.58 -2.43
N CYS A 91 -4.53 -2.66 -2.06
CA CYS A 91 -5.04 -3.75 -1.23
C CYS A 91 -4.86 -5.11 -1.92
N VAL A 92 -5.01 -5.16 -3.24
CA VAL A 92 -4.88 -6.39 -4.03
C VAL A 92 -3.46 -6.93 -3.99
N GLY A 93 -2.45 -6.06 -4.14
CA GLY A 93 -1.04 -6.45 -4.18
C GLY A 93 -0.59 -7.12 -2.87
N CYS A 94 -0.97 -6.56 -1.73
CA CYS A 94 -0.59 -7.11 -0.42
C CYS A 94 -1.50 -8.26 0.05
N HIS A 95 -2.80 -8.24 -0.24
CA HIS A 95 -3.74 -9.25 0.27
C HIS A 95 -4.01 -10.41 -0.70
N THR A 96 -3.21 -10.57 -1.75
CA THR A 96 -3.35 -11.68 -2.71
C THR A 96 -2.01 -12.41 -2.92
N SER A 97 -1.84 -13.57 -2.29
CA SER A 97 -0.67 -14.44 -2.55
C SER A 97 -0.86 -15.35 -3.76
N ASN A 98 -2.10 -15.75 -4.04
CA ASN A 98 -2.48 -16.57 -5.19
C ASN A 98 -3.51 -15.79 -6.04
N PRO A 99 -3.22 -15.48 -7.32
CA PRO A 99 -4.14 -14.73 -8.19
C PRO A 99 -5.53 -15.35 -8.34
N SER A 100 -5.68 -16.67 -8.16
CA SER A 100 -6.98 -17.36 -8.19
C SER A 100 -7.80 -17.19 -6.89
N ARG A 101 -7.19 -16.61 -5.85
CA ARG A 101 -7.76 -16.43 -4.51
C ARG A 101 -7.56 -14.98 -4.06
N LEU A 102 -8.18 -14.07 -4.79
CA LEU A 102 -8.13 -12.62 -4.52
C LEU A 102 -8.46 -12.33 -3.06
N PHE A 103 -7.69 -11.44 -2.44
CA PHE A 103 -7.88 -10.95 -1.06
C PHE A 103 -7.76 -12.01 0.06
N ALA A 104 -7.39 -13.25 -0.26
CA ALA A 104 -7.27 -14.33 0.73
C ALA A 104 -6.05 -14.19 1.67
N GLY A 105 -5.19 -13.21 1.47
CA GLY A 105 -4.00 -12.96 2.28
C GLY A 105 -2.87 -13.96 2.05
N GLY A 106 -1.98 -14.05 3.04
CA GLY A 106 -0.84 -14.97 3.04
C GLY A 106 0.37 -14.50 2.23
N TYR A 107 0.39 -13.25 1.75
CA TYR A 107 1.55 -12.68 1.09
C TYR A 107 2.63 -12.36 2.16
N PRO A 108 3.89 -12.80 1.98
CA PRO A 108 4.98 -12.45 2.86
C PRO A 108 5.45 -11.02 2.59
N VAL A 109 5.32 -10.14 3.58
CA VAL A 109 5.91 -8.80 3.54
C VAL A 109 7.26 -8.86 4.27
N PRO A 110 8.39 -8.82 3.54
CA PRO A 110 9.69 -8.89 4.14
C PRO A 110 9.97 -7.60 4.93
N THR A 111 10.41 -7.75 6.17
CA THR A 111 10.91 -6.64 6.99
C THR A 111 12.36 -6.92 7.39
N PRO A 112 13.11 -5.91 7.83
CA PRO A 112 14.44 -6.14 8.40
C PRO A 112 14.43 -7.13 9.58
N PHE A 113 13.28 -7.37 10.21
CA PHE A 113 13.15 -8.23 11.38
C PHE A 113 12.51 -9.60 11.07
N GLY A 114 12.33 -9.95 9.80
CA GLY A 114 11.61 -11.15 9.36
C GLY A 114 10.27 -10.83 8.71
N ASP A 115 9.52 -11.87 8.33
CA ASP A 115 8.33 -11.72 7.50
C ASP A 115 7.08 -11.47 8.33
N VAL A 116 6.28 -10.52 7.86
CA VAL A 116 4.90 -10.30 8.29
C VAL A 116 3.96 -10.76 7.20
N TYR A 117 3.04 -11.67 7.52
CA TYR A 117 2.09 -12.18 6.52
C TYR A 117 0.80 -11.37 6.52
N SER A 118 0.32 -11.03 5.32
CA SER A 118 -0.96 -10.33 5.13
C SER A 118 -2.17 -11.19 5.54
N THR A 119 -3.21 -10.54 6.07
CA THR A 119 -4.44 -11.20 6.53
C THR A 119 -5.38 -11.49 5.35
N ASN A 120 -6.28 -12.45 5.53
CA ASN A 120 -7.42 -12.61 4.65
C ASN A 120 -8.42 -11.45 4.89
N ILE A 121 -8.82 -10.76 3.82
CA ILE A 121 -9.79 -9.66 3.86
C ILE A 121 -11.03 -9.91 2.99
N THR A 122 -11.28 -11.17 2.64
CA THR A 122 -12.55 -11.62 2.03
C THR A 122 -13.70 -11.58 3.05
N PRO A 123 -14.98 -11.68 2.63
CA PRO A 123 -16.12 -11.69 3.55
C PRO A 123 -16.25 -12.99 4.36
N ASP A 124 -15.26 -13.87 4.31
CA ASP A 124 -15.22 -15.05 5.16
C ASP A 124 -15.34 -14.66 6.64
N GLN A 125 -16.14 -15.44 7.38
CA GLN A 125 -16.48 -15.11 8.76
C GLN A 125 -15.46 -15.63 9.78
N GLU A 126 -14.66 -16.64 9.42
CA GLU A 126 -13.72 -17.28 10.34
C GLU A 126 -12.33 -16.65 10.25
N THR A 127 -11.83 -16.50 9.03
CA THR A 127 -10.47 -16.04 8.73
C THR A 127 -10.42 -14.67 8.06
N GLY A 128 -11.55 -14.21 7.50
CA GLY A 128 -11.69 -12.93 6.81
C GLY A 128 -12.29 -11.79 7.65
N ILE A 129 -12.83 -10.78 6.97
CA ILE A 129 -13.45 -9.59 7.60
C ILE A 129 -14.97 -9.72 7.81
N GLY A 130 -15.58 -10.88 7.52
CA GLY A 130 -17.04 -11.04 7.54
C GLY A 130 -17.71 -10.75 8.89
N ARG A 131 -16.96 -10.78 10.00
CA ARG A 131 -17.43 -10.46 11.35
C ARG A 131 -17.02 -9.07 11.85
N TYR A 132 -16.37 -8.26 11.04
CA TYR A 132 -16.02 -6.89 11.39
C TYR A 132 -17.26 -6.01 11.24
N SER A 133 -17.64 -5.31 12.31
CA SER A 133 -18.49 -4.14 12.22
C SER A 133 -17.79 -3.03 11.41
N GLU A 134 -18.57 -2.02 11.00
CA GLU A 134 -18.02 -0.86 10.31
C GLU A 134 -16.94 -0.15 11.13
N ASP A 135 -17.20 0.06 12.42
CA ASP A 135 -16.26 0.75 13.32
C ASP A 135 -14.98 -0.07 13.56
N GLU A 136 -15.11 -1.39 13.71
CA GLU A 136 -13.95 -2.27 13.83
C GLU A 136 -13.09 -2.28 12.57
N PHE A 137 -13.72 -2.26 11.38
CA PHE A 137 -12.99 -2.20 10.12
C PHE A 137 -12.30 -0.84 9.92
N VAL A 138 -13.02 0.25 10.19
CA VAL A 138 -12.45 1.62 10.12
C VAL A 138 -11.27 1.75 11.06
N ARG A 139 -11.39 1.25 12.30
CA ARG A 139 -10.31 1.23 13.28
C ARG A 139 -9.14 0.35 12.83
N ALA A 140 -9.38 -0.82 12.26
CA ALA A 140 -8.31 -1.67 11.73
C ALA A 140 -7.52 -0.97 10.62
N VAL A 141 -8.22 -0.28 9.71
CA VAL A 141 -7.58 0.40 8.57
C VAL A 141 -6.86 1.68 8.99
N ARG A 142 -7.50 2.54 9.79
CA ARG A 142 -6.97 3.88 10.11
C ARG A 142 -6.09 3.93 11.34
N GLU A 143 -6.27 3.01 12.28
CA GLU A 143 -5.57 3.00 13.57
C GLU A 143 -4.69 1.77 13.75
N GLY A 144 -4.77 0.80 12.83
CA GLY A 144 -3.99 -0.43 12.91
C GLY A 144 -4.34 -1.25 14.14
N VAL A 145 -5.61 -1.34 14.52
CA VAL A 145 -6.09 -2.15 15.66
C VAL A 145 -7.10 -3.17 15.14
N GLY A 146 -6.72 -4.45 15.23
CA GLY A 146 -7.55 -5.57 14.79
C GLY A 146 -8.87 -5.69 15.56
N ARG A 147 -9.77 -6.55 15.07
CA ARG A 147 -11.07 -6.81 15.72
C ARG A 147 -10.94 -7.29 17.17
N ASP A 148 -9.91 -8.05 17.48
CA ASP A 148 -9.61 -8.53 18.84
C ASP A 148 -8.92 -7.49 19.73
N GLY A 149 -8.72 -6.26 19.24
CA GLY A 149 -8.04 -5.18 19.94
C GLY A 149 -6.51 -5.23 19.85
N THR A 150 -5.93 -6.19 19.12
CA THR A 150 -4.47 -6.27 18.97
C THR A 150 -3.93 -5.26 17.97
N ASP A 151 -2.77 -4.67 18.27
CA ASP A 151 -2.09 -3.78 17.35
C ASP A 151 -1.56 -4.56 16.14
N LEU A 152 -1.91 -4.10 14.94
CA LEU A 152 -1.35 -4.57 13.67
C LEU A 152 0.09 -4.08 13.52
N TYR A 153 0.92 -4.89 12.85
CA TYR A 153 2.28 -4.45 12.50
C TYR A 153 2.18 -3.34 11.44
N PRO A 154 3.03 -2.30 11.49
CA PRO A 154 3.02 -1.19 10.53
C PRO A 154 3.41 -1.57 9.10
N ALA A 155 3.71 -2.86 8.85
CA ALA A 155 3.73 -3.43 7.51
C ALA A 155 2.37 -3.26 6.79
N MET A 156 1.26 -3.20 7.55
CA MET A 156 0.01 -2.64 7.05
C MET A 156 0.09 -1.11 7.28
N PRO A 157 0.07 -0.27 6.22
CA PRO A 157 0.42 1.15 6.31
C PRO A 157 -0.73 2.01 6.89
N TYR A 158 -1.21 1.65 8.08
CA TYR A 158 -2.29 2.36 8.78
C TYR A 158 -1.90 3.78 9.17
N ASP A 159 -0.62 4.09 9.27
CA ASP A 159 -0.09 5.44 9.49
C ASP A 159 -0.35 6.35 8.28
N SER A 160 -0.21 5.83 7.05
CA SER A 160 -0.65 6.52 5.84
C SER A 160 -2.17 6.60 5.77
N PHE A 161 -2.86 5.48 6.03
CA PHE A 161 -4.32 5.39 5.97
C PHE A 161 -5.05 6.13 7.08
N ALA A 162 -4.35 6.57 8.14
CA ALA A 162 -4.93 7.33 9.24
C ALA A 162 -5.78 8.51 8.72
N ARG A 163 -5.29 9.14 7.65
CA ARG A 163 -5.87 10.31 6.98
C ARG A 163 -6.99 10.00 5.98
N MET A 164 -7.30 8.73 5.70
CA MET A 164 -8.44 8.36 4.87
C MET A 164 -9.75 8.81 5.50
N SER A 165 -10.68 9.26 4.67
CA SER A 165 -12.04 9.56 5.13
C SER A 165 -12.74 8.27 5.57
N ARG A 166 -13.67 8.37 6.52
CA ARG A 166 -14.47 7.20 6.94
C ARG A 166 -15.25 6.64 5.76
N GLU A 167 -15.80 7.53 4.95
CA GLU A 167 -16.60 7.20 3.78
C GLU A 167 -15.79 6.39 2.75
N ASP A 168 -14.52 6.73 2.53
CA ASP A 168 -13.65 5.97 1.62
C ASP A 168 -13.31 4.59 2.18
N VAL A 169 -13.04 4.48 3.48
CA VAL A 169 -12.78 3.19 4.13
C VAL A 169 -14.02 2.28 4.08
N LEU A 170 -15.22 2.84 4.27
CA LEU A 170 -16.47 2.08 4.16
C LEU A 170 -16.79 1.69 2.73
N ALA A 171 -16.51 2.52 1.73
CA ALA A 171 -16.64 2.13 0.33
C ALA A 171 -15.75 0.93 -0.01
N ILE A 172 -14.48 0.95 0.44
CA ILE A 172 -13.57 -0.21 0.30
C ILE A 172 -14.17 -1.45 0.97
N ARG A 173 -14.69 -1.30 2.20
CA ARG A 173 -15.35 -2.41 2.91
C ARG A 173 -16.52 -2.98 2.11
N SER A 174 -17.37 -2.13 1.54
CA SER A 174 -18.52 -2.53 0.72
C SER A 174 -18.08 -3.34 -0.49
N TYR A 175 -16.99 -2.94 -1.17
CA TYR A 175 -16.39 -3.72 -2.25
C TYR A 175 -15.80 -5.07 -1.79
N LEU A 176 -15.11 -5.10 -0.65
CA LEU A 176 -14.55 -6.34 -0.11
C LEU A 176 -15.65 -7.33 0.31
N LEU A 177 -16.79 -6.85 0.82
CA LEU A 177 -17.87 -7.71 1.30
C LEU A 177 -18.66 -8.42 0.18
N VAL A 178 -18.54 -7.95 -1.07
CA VAL A 178 -19.16 -8.63 -2.23
C VAL A 178 -18.21 -9.60 -2.94
N GLN A 179 -16.97 -9.73 -2.45
CA GLN A 179 -16.03 -10.71 -2.98
C GLN A 179 -16.43 -12.14 -2.61
N THR A 180 -15.82 -13.12 -3.29
CA THR A 180 -16.02 -14.54 -2.91
C THR A 180 -15.42 -14.79 -1.52
N PRO A 181 -16.18 -15.35 -0.56
CA PRO A 181 -15.62 -15.75 0.73
C PRO A 181 -14.61 -16.87 0.54
N ILE A 182 -13.42 -16.72 1.11
CA ILE A 182 -12.37 -17.74 1.02
C ILE A 182 -11.88 -18.02 2.44
N ILE A 183 -11.89 -19.27 2.87
CA ILE A 183 -11.26 -19.67 4.13
C ILE A 183 -9.75 -19.79 3.90
N GLN A 184 -8.97 -18.95 4.56
CA GLN A 184 -7.51 -18.95 4.48
C GLN A 184 -6.92 -18.46 5.81
N PRO A 185 -6.55 -19.37 6.73
CA PRO A 185 -5.83 -19.01 7.92
C PRO A 185 -4.51 -18.33 7.56
N ARG A 186 -4.21 -17.23 8.25
CA ARG A 186 -2.97 -16.48 8.05
C ARG A 186 -1.77 -17.26 8.60
N PRO A 187 -0.67 -17.40 7.85
CA PRO A 187 0.59 -17.92 8.39
C PRO A 187 1.07 -17.09 9.59
N GLN A 188 1.84 -17.72 10.48
CA GLN A 188 2.46 -17.02 11.60
C GLN A 188 3.62 -16.14 11.11
N ASN A 189 3.81 -14.99 11.74
CA ASN A 189 4.95 -14.13 11.45
C ASN A 189 6.25 -14.76 11.95
N THR A 190 7.36 -14.47 11.28
CA THR A 190 8.68 -15.03 11.62
C THR A 190 9.56 -14.05 12.42
N LEU A 191 8.96 -13.01 12.98
CA LEU A 191 9.65 -12.00 13.79
C LEU A 191 10.28 -12.64 15.05
N PRO A 192 11.57 -12.42 15.33
CA PRO A 192 12.20 -12.89 16.56
C PRO A 192 11.88 -11.96 17.73
N PHE A 193 12.18 -12.40 18.94
CA PHE A 193 12.20 -11.50 20.10
C PHE A 193 13.26 -10.40 19.90
N PRO A 194 12.97 -9.13 20.26
CA PRO A 194 11.74 -8.63 20.90
C PRO A 194 10.63 -8.18 19.92
N PHE A 195 10.84 -8.24 18.61
CA PHE A 195 9.92 -7.73 17.59
C PHE A 195 8.59 -8.50 17.49
N ASN A 196 8.53 -9.73 18.01
CA ASN A 196 7.28 -10.50 18.12
C ASN A 196 6.34 -10.03 19.26
N GLN A 197 6.78 -9.10 20.11
CA GLN A 197 6.01 -8.64 21.26
C GLN A 197 5.04 -7.52 20.86
N ARG A 198 3.75 -7.83 20.76
CA ARG A 198 2.71 -6.87 20.31
C ARG A 198 2.60 -5.60 21.15
N TRP A 199 2.82 -5.67 22.46
CA TRP A 199 2.74 -4.49 23.33
C TRP A 199 3.79 -3.42 22.99
N ALA A 200 4.92 -3.81 22.38
CA ALA A 200 5.95 -2.86 21.94
C ALA A 200 5.45 -1.97 20.77
N LEU A 201 4.44 -2.43 20.02
CA LEU A 201 3.81 -1.63 18.96
C LEU A 201 3.08 -0.41 19.51
N GLY A 202 2.56 -0.46 20.74
CA GLY A 202 1.98 0.72 21.40
C GLY A 202 3.00 1.84 21.59
N LEU A 203 4.25 1.50 21.95
CA LEU A 203 5.36 2.47 22.05
C LEU A 203 5.75 3.00 20.67
N TRP A 204 5.80 2.12 19.67
CA TRP A 204 6.07 2.52 18.29
C TRP A 204 4.99 3.48 17.76
N LYS A 205 3.71 3.21 18.02
CA LYS A 205 2.59 4.08 17.66
C LYS A 205 2.72 5.44 18.33
N LEU A 206 3.03 5.48 19.62
CA LEU A 206 3.24 6.76 20.32
C LEU A 206 4.32 7.63 19.65
N ALA A 207 5.39 7.02 19.14
CA ALA A 207 6.45 7.73 18.45
C ALA A 207 6.09 8.14 17.01
N ASN A 208 5.45 7.27 16.24
CA ASN A 208 5.36 7.40 14.77
C ASN A 208 3.95 7.63 14.22
N TYR A 209 2.90 7.15 14.90
CA TYR A 209 1.52 7.27 14.41
C TYR A 209 1.03 8.72 14.53
N ARG A 210 0.37 9.21 13.48
CA ARG A 210 -0.19 10.57 13.40
C ARG A 210 -1.67 10.48 13.02
N PRO A 211 -2.60 10.44 14.00
CA PRO A 211 -4.02 10.41 13.70
C PRO A 211 -4.47 11.71 13.06
N GLY A 212 -5.44 11.63 12.16
CA GLY A 212 -6.04 12.83 11.56
C GLY A 212 -6.92 12.54 10.37
N SER A 213 -7.42 13.58 9.73
CA SER A 213 -8.08 13.52 8.43
C SER A 213 -7.24 14.28 7.42
N PHE A 214 -7.24 13.84 6.17
CA PHE A 214 -6.65 14.64 5.10
C PHE A 214 -7.35 16.00 5.00
N THR A 215 -6.57 17.08 4.93
CA THR A 215 -7.09 18.45 4.83
C THR A 215 -6.65 19.08 3.53
N LEU A 216 -7.58 19.74 2.85
CA LEU A 216 -7.31 20.42 1.59
C LEU A 216 -6.51 21.70 1.85
N ASP A 217 -5.37 21.82 1.19
CA ASP A 217 -4.61 23.07 1.13
C ASP A 217 -5.28 24.01 0.13
N ARG A 218 -5.87 25.09 0.66
CA ARG A 218 -6.58 26.11 -0.13
C ARG A 218 -5.65 26.97 -1.00
N SER A 219 -4.34 26.95 -0.74
CA SER A 219 -3.34 27.64 -1.55
C SER A 219 -2.94 26.84 -2.79
N ARG A 220 -3.32 25.56 -2.86
CA ARG A 220 -2.93 24.62 -3.93
C ARG A 220 -4.09 24.35 -4.87
N THR A 221 -3.75 23.85 -6.06
CA THR A 221 -4.74 23.46 -7.06
C THR A 221 -5.52 22.20 -6.61
N GLN A 222 -6.66 21.95 -7.24
CA GLN A 222 -7.41 20.73 -7.00
C GLN A 222 -6.61 19.47 -7.38
N ALA A 223 -5.89 19.52 -8.52
CA ALA A 223 -5.04 18.43 -8.98
C ALA A 223 -3.93 18.13 -7.97
N TRP A 224 -3.28 19.16 -7.41
CA TRP A 224 -2.27 18.98 -6.38
C TRP A 224 -2.84 18.31 -5.12
N ASN A 225 -3.98 18.79 -4.61
CA ASN A 225 -4.62 18.19 -3.44
C ASN A 225 -5.04 16.73 -3.67
N ARG A 226 -5.53 16.43 -4.88
CA ARG A 226 -5.86 15.06 -5.29
C ARG A 226 -4.62 14.18 -5.33
N GLY A 227 -3.52 14.68 -5.90
CA GLY A 227 -2.23 14.00 -5.94
C GLY A 227 -1.66 13.74 -4.54
N ALA A 228 -1.71 14.73 -3.66
CA ALA A 228 -1.30 14.59 -2.26
C ALA A 228 -2.09 13.47 -1.56
N TYR A 229 -3.41 13.39 -1.75
CA TYR A 229 -4.21 12.29 -1.21
C TYR A 229 -3.83 10.93 -1.79
N LEU A 230 -3.60 10.86 -3.10
CA LEU A 230 -3.21 9.62 -3.78
C LEU A 230 -1.81 9.15 -3.39
N VAL A 231 -0.86 10.05 -3.15
CA VAL A 231 0.54 9.71 -2.85
C VAL A 231 0.77 9.50 -1.35
N ASP A 232 0.27 10.40 -0.50
CA ASP A 232 0.53 10.37 0.95
C ASP A 232 -0.45 9.51 1.77
N VAL A 233 -1.63 9.20 1.20
CA VAL A 233 -2.69 8.51 1.94
C VAL A 233 -3.01 7.17 1.30
N LEU A 234 -3.51 7.15 0.07
CA LEU A 234 -3.92 5.90 -0.58
C LEU A 234 -2.71 5.08 -1.03
N GLY A 235 -1.85 5.64 -1.87
CA GLY A 235 -0.71 4.95 -2.47
C GLY A 235 0.50 4.80 -1.54
N HIS A 236 0.43 5.35 -0.31
CA HIS A 236 1.44 5.22 0.75
C HIS A 236 2.89 5.27 0.25
N CYS A 237 3.19 6.17 -0.70
CA CYS A 237 4.46 6.13 -1.44
C CYS A 237 5.67 6.33 -0.50
N GLY A 238 5.45 7.01 0.63
CA GLY A 238 6.44 7.20 1.68
C GLY A 238 6.90 5.90 2.34
N ALA A 239 6.04 4.87 2.34
CA ALA A 239 6.36 3.60 2.95
C ALA A 239 7.57 2.91 2.29
N CYS A 240 7.80 3.19 1.01
CA CYS A 240 8.97 2.72 0.28
C CYS A 240 9.98 3.86 0.06
N HIS A 241 9.50 5.03 -0.36
CA HIS A 241 10.36 6.11 -0.85
C HIS A 241 10.86 7.08 0.22
N THR A 242 10.52 6.91 1.50
CA THR A 242 11.05 7.72 2.60
C THR A 242 11.99 6.85 3.47
N PRO A 243 13.17 7.36 3.87
CA PRO A 243 14.07 6.60 4.72
C PRO A 243 13.47 6.41 6.12
N ARG A 244 13.95 5.40 6.85
CA ARG A 244 13.48 5.09 8.20
C ARG A 244 14.37 5.74 9.25
N ASN A 245 13.74 6.33 10.28
CA ASN A 245 14.43 6.91 11.43
C ASN A 245 14.81 5.82 12.46
N VAL A 246 15.35 6.22 13.61
CA VAL A 246 15.80 5.29 14.67
C VAL A 246 14.66 4.47 15.31
N THR A 247 13.41 4.93 15.23
CA THR A 247 12.22 4.19 15.67
C THR A 247 11.67 3.31 14.55
N PHE A 248 12.34 3.21 13.41
CA PHE A 248 11.88 2.55 12.19
C PHE A 248 10.57 3.12 11.62
N GLY A 249 10.21 4.36 11.98
CA GLY A 249 9.15 5.13 11.32
C GLY A 249 9.69 5.93 10.14
N GLU A 250 8.81 6.57 9.38
CA GLU A 250 9.21 7.48 8.29
C GLU A 250 9.98 8.69 8.85
N ASP A 251 11.11 9.02 8.23
CA ASP A 251 11.86 10.25 8.49
C ASP A 251 11.27 11.38 7.61
N GLU A 252 10.31 12.11 8.19
CA GLU A 252 9.57 13.18 7.50
C GLU A 252 10.47 14.33 7.04
N ASP A 253 11.61 14.57 7.70
CA ASP A 253 12.58 15.59 7.29
C ASP A 253 13.24 15.24 5.94
N ARG A 254 13.25 13.94 5.62
CA ARG A 254 13.78 13.36 4.38
C ARG A 254 12.70 12.68 3.54
N LYS A 255 11.45 13.17 3.64
CA LYS A 255 10.30 12.65 2.89
C LYS A 255 10.65 12.47 1.41
N PHE A 256 10.40 11.26 0.90
CA PHE A 256 10.62 10.87 -0.49
C PHE A 256 12.07 10.88 -1.01
N ALA A 257 13.07 10.99 -0.13
CA ALA A 257 14.49 10.96 -0.48
C ALA A 257 15.02 9.58 -0.93
N GLY A 258 14.16 8.56 -1.03
CA GLY A 258 14.49 7.16 -1.25
C GLY A 258 14.47 6.37 0.05
N GLY A 259 14.36 5.05 -0.04
CA GLY A 259 14.24 4.16 1.10
C GLY A 259 14.42 2.69 0.75
N ALA A 260 14.32 1.82 1.75
CA ALA A 260 14.44 0.38 1.56
C ALA A 260 13.04 -0.26 1.53
N ALA A 261 12.77 -1.07 0.52
CA ALA A 261 11.58 -1.91 0.37
C ALA A 261 12.01 -3.38 0.47
N GLY A 262 12.28 -3.83 1.70
CA GLY A 262 12.96 -5.10 1.94
C GLY A 262 14.42 -5.03 1.49
N ILE A 263 14.82 -5.90 0.55
CA ILE A 263 16.15 -5.84 -0.08
C ILE A 263 16.19 -4.79 -1.20
N TRP A 264 15.05 -4.49 -1.81
CA TRP A 264 14.99 -3.54 -2.92
C TRP A 264 15.22 -2.12 -2.43
N GLN A 265 15.88 -1.32 -3.26
CA GLN A 265 16.08 0.09 -3.04
C GLN A 265 14.99 0.89 -3.77
N ALA A 266 14.13 1.56 -3.02
CA ALA A 266 13.24 2.58 -3.55
C ALA A 266 14.03 3.88 -3.75
N PHE A 267 13.96 4.43 -4.95
CA PHE A 267 14.73 5.61 -5.33
C PHE A 267 14.09 6.91 -4.85
N ASN A 268 14.86 7.99 -4.79
CA ASN A 268 14.33 9.32 -4.52
C ASN A 268 13.29 9.72 -5.60
N ILE A 269 12.12 10.19 -5.17
CA ILE A 269 11.02 10.63 -6.06
C ILE A 269 10.71 12.12 -5.91
N THR A 270 11.59 12.89 -5.30
CA THR A 270 11.51 14.35 -5.26
C THR A 270 12.01 14.99 -6.55
N GLY A 271 11.78 16.29 -6.71
CA GLY A 271 12.23 17.07 -7.87
C GLY A 271 13.74 17.27 -8.01
N ASP A 272 14.58 16.57 -7.23
CA ASP A 272 16.03 16.62 -7.40
C ASP A 272 16.45 16.09 -8.79
N LYS A 273 17.38 16.79 -9.44
CA LYS A 273 17.77 16.48 -10.83
C LYS A 273 18.77 15.33 -10.93
N THR A 274 19.50 15.06 -9.87
CA THR A 274 20.58 14.07 -9.85
C THR A 274 20.11 12.73 -9.30
N THR A 275 19.50 12.75 -8.12
CA THR A 275 19.11 11.55 -7.39
C THR A 275 17.62 11.25 -7.54
N GLY A 276 16.81 12.28 -7.81
CA GLY A 276 15.35 12.22 -7.92
C GLY A 276 14.81 12.12 -9.36
N ILE A 277 13.57 12.57 -9.53
CA ILE A 277 12.82 12.58 -10.80
C ILE A 277 12.85 13.95 -11.50
N GLY A 278 13.67 14.90 -11.03
CA GLY A 278 13.78 16.24 -11.59
C GLY A 278 14.28 16.28 -13.04
N GLY A 279 14.98 15.23 -13.48
CA GLY A 279 15.44 15.04 -14.86
C GLY A 279 14.47 14.27 -15.78
N TRP A 280 13.26 13.98 -15.30
CA TRP A 280 12.20 13.31 -16.07
C TRP A 280 11.17 14.35 -16.52
N SER A 281 10.60 14.19 -17.70
CA SER A 281 9.41 14.94 -18.14
C SER A 281 8.15 14.41 -17.47
N ASP A 282 7.09 15.22 -17.46
CA ASP A 282 5.79 14.83 -16.89
C ASP A 282 5.20 13.62 -17.62
N GLU A 283 5.36 13.59 -18.93
CA GLU A 283 4.90 12.49 -19.79
C GLU A 283 5.68 11.18 -19.52
N GLU A 284 6.99 11.25 -19.25
CA GLU A 284 7.77 10.08 -18.86
C GLU A 284 7.34 9.54 -17.49
N LEU A 285 7.09 10.43 -16.52
CA LEU A 285 6.63 10.03 -15.20
C LEU A 285 5.21 9.44 -15.26
N PHE A 286 4.30 10.10 -15.99
CA PHE A 286 2.95 9.62 -16.24
C PHE A 286 2.97 8.20 -16.82
N ARG A 287 3.77 8.00 -17.87
CA ARG A 287 3.91 6.69 -18.52
C ARG A 287 4.48 5.65 -17.55
N PHE A 288 5.53 5.98 -16.81
CA PHE A 288 6.12 5.07 -15.85
C PHE A 288 5.14 4.63 -14.76
N LEU A 289 4.30 5.53 -14.25
CA LEU A 289 3.28 5.19 -13.26
C LEU A 289 2.21 4.26 -13.86
N LYS A 290 1.81 4.44 -15.12
CA LYS A 290 0.81 3.60 -15.79
C LYS A 290 1.34 2.23 -16.24
N THR A 291 2.57 2.18 -16.75
CA THR A 291 3.10 1.00 -17.46
C THR A 291 4.31 0.38 -16.78
N GLY A 292 4.93 1.08 -15.83
CA GLY A 292 6.21 0.70 -15.24
C GLY A 292 7.37 0.86 -16.20
N ALA A 293 7.23 1.60 -17.31
CA ALA A 293 8.30 1.80 -18.28
C ALA A 293 8.43 3.29 -18.68
N ALA A 294 9.63 3.83 -18.53
CA ALA A 294 10.09 5.08 -19.10
C ALA A 294 11.32 4.77 -19.96
N PRO A 295 11.17 4.57 -21.28
CA PRO A 295 12.27 4.27 -22.18
C PRO A 295 13.42 5.28 -22.04
N GLY A 296 14.65 4.79 -21.97
CA GLY A 296 15.84 5.62 -21.73
C GLY A 296 15.94 6.21 -20.32
N LYS A 297 15.12 5.73 -19.36
CA LYS A 297 15.22 6.12 -17.95
C LYS A 297 15.12 4.96 -16.98
N ALA A 298 14.00 4.24 -16.97
CA ALA A 298 13.77 3.19 -15.97
C ALA A 298 12.67 2.22 -16.37
N TYR A 299 12.76 1.03 -15.80
CA TYR A 299 11.74 -0.01 -15.85
C TYR A 299 11.49 -0.51 -14.43
N ALA A 300 10.21 -0.55 -14.04
CA ALA A 300 9.79 -1.01 -12.74
C ALA A 300 10.11 -2.52 -12.60
N SER A 301 10.65 -2.87 -11.44
CA SER A 301 11.00 -4.23 -11.03
C SER A 301 10.63 -4.41 -9.56
N GLY A 302 10.61 -5.66 -9.08
CA GLY A 302 10.32 -5.97 -7.68
C GLY A 302 8.99 -5.35 -7.19
N PRO A 303 8.96 -4.78 -5.97
CA PRO A 303 7.76 -4.18 -5.38
C PRO A 303 7.13 -3.09 -6.26
N MET A 304 7.93 -2.25 -6.91
CA MET A 304 7.39 -1.19 -7.77
C MET A 304 6.66 -1.76 -9.00
N ALA A 305 7.15 -2.86 -9.58
CA ALA A 305 6.45 -3.52 -10.67
C ALA A 305 5.09 -4.08 -10.20
N GLU A 306 5.04 -4.63 -8.98
CA GLU A 306 3.81 -5.15 -8.37
C GLU A 306 2.82 -4.03 -8.06
N THR A 307 3.27 -2.88 -7.55
CA THR A 307 2.43 -1.69 -7.35
C THR A 307 1.87 -1.15 -8.67
N VAL A 308 2.67 -1.13 -9.75
CA VAL A 308 2.15 -0.77 -11.08
C VAL A 308 1.07 -1.75 -11.52
N MET A 309 1.33 -3.06 -11.39
CA MET A 309 0.42 -4.12 -11.82
C MET A 309 -0.88 -4.17 -11.02
N SER A 310 -0.81 -3.99 -9.70
CA SER A 310 -1.96 -4.22 -8.81
C SER A 310 -2.76 -2.95 -8.54
N SER A 311 -2.12 -1.78 -8.70
CA SER A 311 -2.65 -0.46 -8.33
C SER A 311 -2.61 0.55 -9.48
N LEU A 312 -1.43 1.11 -9.79
CA LEU A 312 -1.33 2.36 -10.56
C LEU A 312 -1.87 2.27 -11.98
N GLN A 313 -1.70 1.13 -12.66
CA GLN A 313 -2.20 0.97 -14.04
C GLN A 313 -3.72 1.14 -14.15
N HIS A 314 -4.46 0.87 -13.06
CA HIS A 314 -5.91 0.93 -12.98
C HIS A 314 -6.45 2.32 -12.61
N LEU A 315 -5.58 3.26 -12.24
CA LEU A 315 -5.99 4.64 -11.98
C LEU A 315 -6.37 5.37 -13.26
N SER A 316 -7.27 6.33 -13.12
CA SER A 316 -7.63 7.22 -14.22
C SER A 316 -6.43 8.09 -14.60
N ASP A 317 -6.41 8.54 -15.85
CA ASP A 317 -5.35 9.41 -16.34
C ASP A 317 -5.32 10.74 -15.57
N ASP A 318 -6.48 11.27 -15.17
CA ASP A 318 -6.56 12.46 -14.32
C ASP A 318 -5.86 12.26 -12.96
N ASP A 319 -6.02 11.08 -12.35
CA ASP A 319 -5.40 10.76 -11.05
C ASP A 319 -3.89 10.52 -11.19
N ILE A 320 -3.42 9.90 -12.28
CA ILE A 320 -1.98 9.84 -12.55
C ILE A 320 -1.40 11.23 -12.80
N GLY A 321 -2.10 12.08 -13.55
CA GLY A 321 -1.73 13.47 -13.75
C GLY A 321 -1.66 14.25 -12.42
N ALA A 322 -2.59 14.00 -11.51
CA ALA A 322 -2.60 14.58 -10.17
C ALA A 322 -1.39 14.12 -9.33
N ILE A 323 -1.04 12.82 -9.38
CA ILE A 323 0.18 12.27 -8.74
C ILE A 323 1.42 13.00 -9.28
N VAL A 324 1.54 13.15 -10.60
CA VAL A 324 2.65 13.88 -11.23
C VAL A 324 2.71 15.32 -10.72
N ALA A 325 1.58 16.04 -10.73
CA ALA A 325 1.50 17.42 -10.26
C ALA A 325 1.93 17.58 -8.80
N TYR A 326 1.55 16.65 -7.92
CA TYR A 326 1.98 16.67 -6.53
C TYR A 326 3.49 16.41 -6.38
N LEU A 327 4.01 15.35 -7.01
CA LEU A 327 5.43 14.97 -6.92
C LEU A 327 6.37 16.07 -7.42
N ARG A 328 5.95 16.88 -8.39
CA ARG A 328 6.72 18.03 -8.89
C ARG A 328 6.95 19.13 -7.87
N GLU A 329 6.05 19.26 -6.91
CA GLU A 329 6.08 20.32 -5.91
C GLU A 329 6.53 19.83 -4.54
N VAL A 330 6.84 18.53 -4.40
CA VAL A 330 7.49 18.00 -3.20
C VAL A 330 8.87 18.66 -3.06
N PRO A 331 9.24 19.13 -1.85
CA PRO A 331 10.58 19.66 -1.59
C PRO A 331 11.68 18.72 -2.06
N SER A 332 12.62 19.26 -2.82
CA SER A 332 13.74 18.49 -3.36
C SER A 332 14.65 18.00 -2.23
N GLN A 333 15.00 16.72 -2.28
CA GLN A 333 15.95 16.09 -1.36
C GLN A 333 17.17 15.67 -2.16
N SER A 334 18.37 16.09 -1.74
CA SER A 334 19.62 15.65 -2.36
C SER A 334 20.08 14.31 -1.79
N GLY A 335 20.88 13.58 -2.56
CA GLY A 335 21.53 12.34 -2.15
C GLY A 335 22.96 12.25 -2.68
N ASP A 336 23.59 11.10 -2.47
CA ASP A 336 25.04 10.93 -2.69
C ASP A 336 25.42 10.55 -4.14
N GLU A 337 24.43 10.39 -5.03
CA GLU A 337 24.67 10.11 -6.45
C GLU A 337 25.38 11.31 -7.11
N GLN A 338 26.39 11.02 -7.93
CA GLN A 338 27.21 12.06 -8.60
C GLN A 338 26.57 12.59 -9.88
N GLN A 339 25.68 11.80 -10.50
CA GLN A 339 24.98 12.14 -11.73
C GLN A 339 23.64 11.39 -11.81
N PRO A 340 22.71 11.80 -12.69
CA PRO A 340 21.46 11.07 -12.91
C PRO A 340 21.70 9.60 -13.25
N ARG A 341 21.03 8.67 -12.54
CA ARG A 341 21.22 7.23 -12.78
C ARG A 341 20.93 6.80 -14.22
N PHE A 342 20.05 7.48 -14.94
CA PHE A 342 19.77 7.19 -16.36
C PHE A 342 20.77 7.83 -17.34
N SER A 343 21.70 8.70 -16.89
CA SER A 343 22.67 9.33 -17.79
C SER A 343 23.82 8.40 -18.15
N TRP A 344 23.98 7.28 -17.44
CA TRP A 344 24.92 6.23 -17.79
C TRP A 344 24.50 5.59 -19.12
N SER A 345 25.27 5.84 -20.17
CA SER A 345 24.98 5.36 -21.52
C SER A 345 25.74 4.08 -21.90
N GLY A 346 26.68 3.63 -21.05
CA GLY A 346 27.59 2.52 -21.32
C GLY A 346 28.48 2.74 -22.55
N ALA A 347 29.74 3.11 -22.34
CA ALA A 347 30.81 2.99 -23.35
C ALA A 347 32.18 3.31 -22.73
N THR A 348 32.62 2.58 -21.71
CA THR A 348 34.07 2.36 -21.63
C THR A 348 34.39 1.31 -22.68
N THR A 349 35.25 1.63 -23.64
CA THR A 349 35.99 0.60 -24.38
C THR A 349 36.50 -0.38 -23.36
N ALA A 350 35.83 -1.52 -23.22
CA ALA A 350 36.33 -2.61 -22.42
C ALA A 350 37.63 -3.03 -23.12
N THR A 351 38.76 -2.46 -22.71
CA THR A 351 39.97 -3.26 -22.61
C THR A 351 39.52 -4.47 -21.85
N ALA A 352 39.43 -5.59 -22.57
CA ALA A 352 38.92 -6.87 -22.12
C ALA A 352 39.09 -7.01 -20.60
N ALA A 353 37.97 -7.16 -19.89
CA ALA A 353 38.00 -7.51 -18.49
C ALA A 353 39.02 -8.64 -18.33
N ASP A 354 39.92 -8.45 -17.38
CA ASP A 354 40.94 -9.40 -16.99
C ASP A 354 40.37 -10.82 -17.02
N PRO A 355 40.91 -11.73 -17.86
CA PRO A 355 40.44 -13.11 -17.95
C PRO A 355 40.62 -13.90 -16.64
N SER A 356 41.14 -13.29 -15.57
CA SER A 356 41.32 -13.91 -14.27
C SER A 356 40.07 -13.92 -13.36
N ASN A 357 38.99 -13.20 -13.68
CA ASN A 357 37.72 -13.30 -12.95
C ASN A 357 36.79 -14.40 -13.53
N VAL A 358 37.38 -15.56 -13.81
CA VAL A 358 36.63 -16.81 -13.84
C VAL A 358 36.24 -17.09 -12.40
N ALA A 359 34.95 -17.03 -12.07
CA ALA A 359 34.46 -17.51 -10.79
C ALA A 359 35.09 -18.89 -10.52
N GLN A 360 35.76 -19.06 -9.37
CA GLN A 360 36.47 -20.31 -9.07
C GLN A 360 35.52 -21.50 -9.25
N GLY A 361 35.71 -22.27 -10.32
CA GLY A 361 34.89 -23.44 -10.67
C GLY A 361 33.90 -23.29 -11.82
N SER A 362 33.76 -22.12 -12.47
CA SER A 362 32.87 -21.94 -13.63
C SER A 362 33.64 -21.93 -14.95
N THR A 363 33.22 -22.71 -15.95
CA THR A 363 33.85 -22.75 -17.28
C THR A 363 33.41 -21.61 -18.21
N SER A 364 32.42 -20.81 -17.81
CA SER A 364 31.80 -19.78 -18.65
C SER A 364 32.18 -18.38 -18.19
N THR A 365 32.62 -17.52 -19.09
CA THR A 365 32.90 -16.11 -18.75
C THR A 365 31.59 -15.35 -18.52
N ALA A 366 31.64 -14.21 -17.83
CA ALA A 366 30.46 -13.36 -17.66
C ALA A 366 29.87 -12.87 -19.00
N SER A 367 30.71 -12.69 -20.02
CA SER A 367 30.29 -12.37 -21.39
C SER A 367 29.53 -13.53 -22.05
N ASP A 368 29.96 -14.78 -21.82
CA ASP A 368 29.27 -15.97 -22.35
C ASP A 368 27.91 -16.16 -21.66
N LEU A 369 27.85 -15.93 -20.35
CA LEU A 369 26.59 -15.93 -19.60
C LEU A 369 25.63 -14.88 -20.15
N TYR A 370 26.08 -13.63 -20.34
CA TYR A 370 25.24 -12.59 -20.94
C TYR A 370 24.79 -12.94 -22.37
N GLY A 371 25.73 -13.41 -23.20
CA GLY A 371 25.48 -13.77 -24.59
C GLY A 371 24.42 -14.86 -24.72
N SER A 372 24.50 -15.89 -23.87
CA SER A 372 23.58 -17.04 -23.90
C SER A 372 22.24 -16.80 -23.20
N LEU A 373 22.20 -16.03 -22.11
CA LEU A 373 21.01 -15.90 -21.26
C LEU A 373 20.24 -14.58 -21.44
N CYS A 374 20.94 -13.49 -21.78
CA CYS A 374 20.37 -12.14 -21.69
C CYS A 374 20.21 -11.48 -23.06
N SER A 375 21.17 -11.70 -23.96
CA SER A 375 21.28 -10.94 -25.22
C SER A 375 20.10 -11.13 -26.18
N GLY A 376 19.40 -12.26 -26.11
CA GLY A 376 18.22 -12.51 -26.95
C GLY A 376 17.07 -11.53 -26.69
N CYS A 377 16.97 -10.98 -25.48
CA CYS A 377 15.97 -9.98 -25.11
C CYS A 377 16.56 -8.57 -25.05
N HIS A 378 17.73 -8.41 -24.44
CA HIS A 378 18.35 -7.11 -24.19
C HIS A 378 19.26 -6.62 -25.33
N GLY A 379 19.50 -7.43 -26.35
CA GLY A 379 20.45 -7.14 -27.41
C GLY A 379 21.90 -7.39 -27.00
N LEU A 380 22.80 -7.62 -27.96
CA LEU A 380 24.23 -7.78 -27.70
C LEU A 380 24.90 -6.49 -27.20
N ASP A 381 24.32 -5.34 -27.54
CA ASP A 381 24.73 -4.00 -27.16
C ASP A 381 23.91 -3.42 -25.98
N GLY A 382 22.97 -4.20 -25.42
CA GLY A 382 22.13 -3.76 -24.32
C GLY A 382 21.05 -2.75 -24.72
N SER A 383 20.81 -2.54 -26.02
CA SER A 383 19.82 -1.56 -26.50
C SER A 383 18.37 -1.90 -26.16
N GLY A 384 18.06 -3.16 -25.84
CA GLY A 384 16.69 -3.63 -25.65
C GLY A 384 15.96 -3.85 -26.97
N SER A 385 14.63 -3.80 -26.95
CA SER A 385 13.83 -3.88 -28.19
C SER A 385 13.38 -2.50 -28.69
N PRO A 386 13.21 -2.29 -30.01
CA PRO A 386 12.79 -0.99 -30.56
C PRO A 386 11.43 -0.50 -30.02
N ASP A 387 10.52 -1.43 -29.70
CA ASP A 387 9.21 -1.15 -29.11
C ASP A 387 9.27 -0.92 -27.58
N SER A 388 10.47 -0.95 -26.99
CA SER A 388 10.72 -0.84 -25.55
C SER A 388 10.08 -1.94 -24.69
N SER A 389 9.55 -3.01 -25.30
CA SER A 389 8.94 -4.14 -24.57
C SER A 389 9.96 -4.96 -23.79
N ASN A 390 11.18 -5.10 -24.32
CA ASN A 390 12.35 -5.55 -23.61
C ASN A 390 13.15 -4.32 -23.17
N ALA A 391 13.48 -4.27 -21.88
CA ALA A 391 14.15 -3.12 -21.28
C ALA A 391 15.55 -2.89 -21.89
N SER A 392 15.85 -1.63 -22.18
CA SER A 392 17.23 -1.20 -22.47
C SER A 392 18.07 -1.29 -21.20
N LEU A 393 19.30 -1.77 -21.33
CA LEU A 393 20.30 -1.84 -20.25
C LEU A 393 21.17 -0.58 -20.23
N THR A 394 21.27 0.15 -21.33
CA THR A 394 21.85 1.49 -21.34
C THR A 394 20.79 2.51 -20.96
N HIS A 395 21.22 3.66 -20.42
CA HIS A 395 20.31 4.69 -19.93
C HIS A 395 19.26 4.17 -18.94
N ASN A 396 19.69 3.28 -18.05
CA ASN A 396 18.81 2.57 -17.13
C ASN A 396 19.16 2.90 -15.69
N SER A 397 18.18 3.45 -14.96
CA SER A 397 18.38 3.91 -13.58
C SER A 397 18.77 2.79 -12.61
N THR A 398 18.40 1.54 -12.86
CA THR A 398 18.83 0.40 -12.03
C THR A 398 20.31 0.11 -12.22
N LEU A 399 20.81 0.22 -13.45
CA LEU A 399 22.20 -0.09 -13.79
C LEU A 399 23.14 1.08 -13.52
N GLY A 400 22.61 2.30 -13.48
CA GLY A 400 23.34 3.50 -13.11
C GLY A 400 23.32 3.82 -11.61
N ALA A 401 22.65 3.03 -10.79
CA ALA A 401 22.59 3.23 -9.34
C ALA A 401 23.96 3.06 -8.66
N ALA A 402 24.13 3.71 -7.51
CA ALA A 402 25.31 3.53 -6.66
C ALA A 402 25.34 2.17 -5.93
N THR A 403 24.20 1.50 -5.79
CA THR A 403 24.06 0.27 -5.02
C THR A 403 23.55 -0.90 -5.89
N PRO A 404 23.98 -2.15 -5.63
CA PRO A 404 23.74 -3.27 -6.53
C PRO A 404 22.41 -4.00 -6.32
N GLU A 405 21.65 -3.71 -5.26
CA GLU A 405 20.51 -4.52 -4.81
C GLU A 405 19.47 -4.67 -5.92
N ASN A 406 19.06 -3.57 -6.56
CA ASN A 406 18.03 -3.64 -7.59
C ASN A 406 18.48 -4.44 -8.82
N LEU A 407 19.76 -4.33 -9.22
CA LEU A 407 20.31 -5.11 -10.34
C LEU A 407 20.37 -6.60 -9.99
N VAL A 408 20.96 -6.94 -8.85
CA VAL A 408 21.11 -8.33 -8.40
C VAL A 408 19.74 -8.97 -8.19
N MET A 409 18.82 -8.30 -7.51
CA MET A 409 17.48 -8.81 -7.29
C MET A 409 16.70 -8.97 -8.59
N THR A 410 16.85 -8.06 -9.56
CA THR A 410 16.27 -8.23 -10.90
C THR A 410 16.76 -9.51 -11.59
N ILE A 411 18.05 -9.84 -11.48
CA ILE A 411 18.60 -11.10 -12.02
C ILE A 411 18.04 -12.31 -11.25
N LEU A 412 18.03 -12.24 -9.91
CA LEU A 412 17.60 -13.36 -9.07
C LEU A 412 16.11 -13.67 -9.22
N THR A 413 15.25 -12.66 -9.12
CA THR A 413 13.79 -12.83 -9.06
C THR A 413 13.09 -12.63 -10.39
N GLY A 414 13.80 -12.12 -11.39
CA GLY A 414 13.20 -11.69 -12.65
C GLY A 414 12.26 -10.49 -12.48
N VAL A 415 11.49 -10.22 -13.52
CA VAL A 415 10.49 -9.15 -13.54
C VAL A 415 9.16 -9.72 -14.00
N LYS A 416 8.10 -9.52 -13.21
CA LYS A 416 6.74 -9.85 -13.62
C LYS A 416 6.11 -8.62 -14.29
N ALA A 417 5.60 -8.81 -15.51
CA ALA A 417 4.85 -7.78 -16.23
C ALA A 417 3.33 -7.86 -16.00
N GLY A 418 2.80 -9.03 -15.67
CA GLY A 418 1.37 -9.23 -15.52
C GLY A 418 0.60 -8.94 -16.80
N ASP A 419 -0.53 -8.26 -16.66
CA ASP A 419 -1.42 -7.78 -17.72
C ASP A 419 -1.09 -6.35 -18.19
N VAL A 420 0.02 -5.77 -17.71
CA VAL A 420 0.42 -4.39 -18.06
C VAL A 420 0.77 -4.32 -19.54
N ALA A 421 0.01 -3.52 -20.29
CA ALA A 421 0.16 -3.38 -21.73
C ALA A 421 1.58 -2.93 -22.11
N GLY A 422 2.18 -3.62 -23.09
CA GLY A 422 3.48 -3.28 -23.64
C GLY A 422 4.71 -3.68 -22.80
N ARG A 423 4.52 -4.29 -21.61
CA ARG A 423 5.63 -4.80 -20.79
C ARG A 423 5.80 -6.31 -20.96
N LYS A 424 7.04 -6.79 -21.01
CA LYS A 424 7.37 -8.23 -20.99
C LYS A 424 7.99 -8.63 -19.67
N SER A 425 7.70 -9.86 -19.25
CA SER A 425 8.33 -10.46 -18.08
C SER A 425 9.76 -10.87 -18.39
N MET A 426 10.64 -10.76 -17.40
CA MET A 426 12.00 -11.29 -17.41
C MET A 426 12.06 -12.52 -16.52
N ALA A 427 12.71 -13.59 -16.98
CA ALA A 427 12.88 -14.82 -16.21
C ALA A 427 13.71 -14.58 -14.94
N ALA A 428 13.43 -15.38 -13.91
CA ALA A 428 14.22 -15.44 -12.68
C ALA A 428 15.40 -16.40 -12.86
N PHE A 429 16.60 -15.99 -12.46
CA PHE A 429 17.81 -16.82 -12.58
C PHE A 429 18.31 -17.37 -11.23
N SER A 430 17.56 -17.13 -10.15
CA SER A 430 17.88 -17.64 -8.80
C SER A 430 18.24 -19.13 -8.80
N ASP A 431 17.51 -19.97 -9.51
CA ASP A 431 17.72 -21.43 -9.42
C ASP A 431 18.71 -21.96 -10.49
N TRP A 432 19.18 -21.09 -11.38
CA TRP A 432 19.95 -21.45 -12.58
C TRP A 432 21.42 -21.02 -12.48
N LEU A 433 21.68 -19.95 -11.73
CA LEU A 433 23.01 -19.38 -11.56
C LEU A 433 23.41 -19.44 -10.08
N ASP A 434 24.66 -19.83 -9.82
CA ASP A 434 25.22 -19.72 -8.47
C ASP A 434 25.56 -18.27 -8.10
N ASP A 435 25.91 -18.03 -6.83
CA ASP A 435 26.21 -16.71 -6.32
C ASP A 435 27.38 -16.02 -7.06
N GLY A 436 28.39 -16.78 -7.46
CA GLY A 436 29.57 -16.28 -8.18
C GLY A 436 29.24 -15.91 -9.62
N GLN A 437 28.40 -16.69 -10.28
CA GLN A 437 27.91 -16.42 -11.64
C GLN A 437 27.02 -15.16 -11.66
N VAL A 438 26.11 -15.02 -10.70
CA VAL A 438 25.27 -13.81 -10.59
C VAL A 438 26.13 -12.58 -10.31
N ALA A 439 27.10 -12.66 -9.39
CA ALA A 439 28.00 -11.56 -9.11
C ALA A 439 28.82 -11.16 -10.35
N SER A 440 29.39 -12.14 -11.05
CA SER A 440 30.17 -11.91 -12.28
C SER A 440 29.32 -11.27 -13.38
N LEU A 441 28.09 -11.75 -13.56
CA LEU A 441 27.15 -11.20 -14.54
C LEU A 441 26.73 -9.77 -14.18
N ALA A 442 26.42 -9.49 -12.90
CA ALA A 442 26.07 -8.15 -12.44
C ALA A 442 27.21 -7.14 -12.64
N ASN A 443 28.45 -7.53 -12.32
CA ASN A 443 29.64 -6.70 -12.58
C ASN A 443 29.85 -6.45 -14.07
N TYR A 444 29.67 -7.48 -14.91
CA TYR A 444 29.79 -7.34 -16.36
C TYR A 444 28.75 -6.38 -16.94
N VAL A 445 27.47 -6.55 -16.58
CA VAL A 445 26.37 -5.71 -17.07
C VAL A 445 26.51 -4.26 -16.59
N SER A 446 26.84 -4.04 -15.32
CA SER A 446 27.05 -2.69 -14.78
C SER A 446 28.26 -2.00 -15.40
N THR A 447 29.38 -2.70 -15.58
CA THR A 447 30.59 -2.14 -16.23
C THR A 447 30.34 -1.81 -17.70
N ARG A 448 29.62 -2.67 -18.42
CA ARG A 448 29.44 -2.51 -19.86
C ARG A 448 28.35 -1.48 -20.20
N PHE A 449 27.25 -1.46 -19.45
CA PHE A 449 26.03 -0.72 -19.83
C PHE A 449 25.64 0.39 -18.82
N GLY A 450 26.19 0.39 -17.60
CA GLY A 450 25.76 1.24 -16.50
C GLY A 450 26.91 1.90 -15.73
N ASN A 451 26.83 1.84 -14.40
CA ASN A 451 27.83 2.38 -13.49
C ASN A 451 28.99 1.38 -13.28
N PRO A 452 30.20 1.63 -13.81
CA PRO A 452 31.34 0.73 -13.69
C PRO A 452 31.99 0.72 -12.30
N LYS A 453 31.52 1.57 -11.37
CA LYS A 453 31.99 1.57 -9.98
C LYS A 453 31.26 0.56 -9.10
N LEU A 454 30.16 -0.03 -9.59
CA LEU A 454 29.47 -1.10 -8.89
C LEU A 454 30.40 -2.31 -8.75
N SER A 455 30.44 -2.87 -7.55
CA SER A 455 31.19 -4.09 -7.25
C SER A 455 30.28 -5.02 -6.48
N VAL A 456 30.07 -6.21 -7.04
CA VAL A 456 29.23 -7.26 -6.46
C VAL A 456 30.10 -8.49 -6.20
N THR A 457 30.02 -9.01 -4.99
CA THR A 457 30.69 -10.25 -4.61
C THR A 457 29.68 -11.40 -4.50
N ALA A 458 30.16 -12.65 -4.56
CA ALA A 458 29.33 -13.82 -4.29
C ALA A 458 28.73 -13.80 -2.86
N ALA A 459 29.40 -13.16 -1.90
CA ALA A 459 28.89 -13.01 -0.54
C ALA A 459 27.67 -12.07 -0.50
N ASP A 460 27.69 -10.97 -1.27
CA ASP A 460 26.57 -10.05 -1.37
C ASP A 460 25.34 -10.74 -1.96
N VAL A 461 25.52 -11.49 -3.05
CA VAL A 461 24.44 -12.27 -3.67
C VAL A 461 23.85 -13.29 -2.70
N ARG A 462 24.70 -14.01 -1.96
CA ARG A 462 24.27 -14.99 -0.95
C ARG A 462 23.42 -14.35 0.14
N GLN A 463 23.80 -13.16 0.62
CA GLN A 463 23.02 -12.44 1.62
C GLN A 463 21.66 -12.00 1.07
N MET A 464 21.62 -11.47 -0.15
CA MET A 464 20.38 -11.05 -0.80
C MET A 464 19.43 -12.25 -1.03
N ARG A 465 19.96 -13.42 -1.42
CA ARG A 465 19.17 -14.67 -1.47
C ARG A 465 18.59 -15.06 -0.11
N ALA A 466 19.34 -14.81 0.95
CA ALA A 466 18.91 -15.08 2.32
C ALA A 466 17.93 -14.04 2.89
N GLY A 467 17.48 -13.06 2.09
CA GLY A 467 16.52 -12.06 2.54
C GLY A 467 17.14 -10.86 3.29
N SER A 468 18.46 -10.66 3.20
CA SER A 468 19.16 -9.63 3.99
C SER A 468 20.23 -8.89 3.18
N THR A 469 20.62 -7.70 3.63
CA THR A 469 21.82 -7.01 3.16
C THR A 469 22.84 -6.87 4.29
N THR A 470 24.12 -6.67 3.95
CA THR A 470 25.19 -6.49 4.96
C THR A 470 24.84 -5.39 5.96
N GLN A 471 24.28 -4.28 5.48
CA GLN A 471 23.88 -3.15 6.32
C GLN A 471 22.71 -3.51 7.26
N GLN A 472 21.72 -4.29 6.78
CA GLN A 472 20.62 -4.77 7.61
C GLN A 472 21.12 -5.73 8.69
N THR A 473 22.02 -6.66 8.34
CA THR A 473 22.63 -7.59 9.31
C THR A 473 23.40 -6.85 10.40
N VAL A 474 24.21 -5.85 10.03
CA VAL A 474 24.97 -5.04 11.00
C VAL A 474 24.02 -4.28 11.94
N THR A 475 22.95 -3.69 11.40
CA THR A 475 21.97 -2.93 12.18
C THR A 475 21.21 -3.82 13.17
N LEU A 476 20.80 -5.01 12.73
CA LEU A 476 20.16 -6.02 13.59
C LEU A 476 21.05 -6.45 14.75
N LEU A 477 22.32 -6.77 14.46
CA LEU A 477 23.29 -7.21 15.47
C LEU A 477 23.59 -6.08 16.47
N ALA A 478 23.72 -4.84 16.00
CA ALA A 478 23.90 -3.68 16.87
C ALA A 478 22.70 -3.46 17.80
N GLY A 479 21.47 -3.58 17.26
CA GLY A 479 20.23 -3.47 18.05
C GLY A 479 20.11 -4.57 19.11
N GLN A 480 20.42 -5.82 18.76
CA GLN A 480 20.44 -6.94 19.70
C GLN A 480 21.47 -6.73 20.82
N ALA A 481 22.66 -6.25 20.49
CA ALA A 481 23.70 -5.94 21.47
C ALA A 481 23.25 -4.84 22.45
N LEU A 482 22.55 -3.81 21.97
CA LEU A 482 22.05 -2.71 22.81
C LEU A 482 20.96 -3.18 23.80
N VAL A 483 20.06 -4.06 23.35
CA VAL A 483 19.01 -4.63 24.21
C VAL A 483 19.60 -5.58 25.24
N MET A 484 20.55 -6.43 24.84
CA MET A 484 21.22 -7.36 25.76
C MET A 484 22.04 -6.63 26.82
N THR A 485 22.73 -5.55 26.45
CA THR A 485 23.51 -4.73 27.39
C THR A 485 22.62 -3.96 28.35
N SER A 486 21.54 -3.34 27.88
CA SER A 486 20.57 -2.63 28.74
C SER A 486 19.80 -3.56 29.67
N ALA A 487 19.42 -4.76 29.21
CA ALA A 487 18.83 -5.80 30.06
C ALA A 487 19.82 -6.30 31.11
N GLY A 488 21.09 -6.53 30.73
CA GLY A 488 22.16 -6.91 31.65
C GLY A 488 22.42 -5.85 32.73
N LEU A 489 22.47 -4.57 32.35
CA LEU A 489 22.63 -3.46 33.29
C LEU A 489 21.44 -3.32 34.25
N SER A 490 20.21 -3.45 33.74
CA SER A 490 18.99 -3.39 34.54
C SER A 490 18.89 -4.55 35.52
N PHE A 491 19.23 -5.76 35.08
CA PHE A 491 19.31 -6.94 35.95
C PHE A 491 20.40 -6.82 37.00
N GLY A 492 21.58 -6.31 36.63
CA GLY A 492 22.68 -6.01 37.55
C GLY A 492 22.28 -4.98 38.61
N LEU A 493 21.57 -3.91 38.21
CA LEU A 493 21.05 -2.90 39.12
C LEU A 493 20.00 -3.48 40.09
N LEU A 494 19.08 -4.32 39.59
CA LEU A 494 18.09 -5.01 40.43
C LEU A 494 18.75 -5.95 41.45
N LEU A 495 19.79 -6.69 41.06
CA LEU A 495 20.57 -7.53 41.96
C LEU A 495 21.32 -6.71 43.02
N LEU A 496 21.88 -5.56 42.65
CA LEU A 496 22.54 -4.65 43.59
C LEU A 496 21.54 -4.04 44.57
N LEU A 497 20.36 -3.63 44.11
CA LEU A 497 19.29 -3.11 44.96
C LEU A 497 18.76 -4.20 45.90
N ALA A 498 18.57 -5.44 45.42
CA ALA A 498 18.18 -6.58 46.23
C ALA A 498 19.25 -6.97 47.26
N ARG A 499 20.53 -6.84 46.93
CA ARG A 499 21.63 -7.02 47.90
C ARG A 499 21.63 -5.92 48.95
N ARG A 500 21.46 -4.66 48.55
CA ARG A 500 21.39 -3.53 49.50
C ARG A 500 20.20 -3.66 50.44
N SER A 501 19.03 -4.06 49.96
CA SER A 501 17.85 -4.25 50.82
C SER A 501 18.04 -5.39 51.83
N ARG A 502 18.63 -6.52 51.42
CA ARG A 502 18.98 -7.62 52.34
C ARG A 502 20.05 -7.25 53.37
N LEU A 503 20.99 -6.38 53.02
CA LEU A 503 21.98 -5.85 53.97
C LEU A 503 21.32 -4.88 54.96
N ALA A 504 20.44 -4.00 54.48
CA ALA A 504 19.69 -3.08 55.33
C ALA A 504 18.79 -3.83 56.33
N SER A 505 18.10 -4.89 55.89
CA SER A 505 17.27 -5.71 56.78
C SER A 505 18.09 -6.46 57.85
N ARG A 506 19.26 -6.98 57.49
CA ARG A 506 20.17 -7.61 58.46
C ARG A 506 20.73 -6.63 59.49
N LEU A 507 20.99 -5.39 59.08
CA LEU A 507 21.44 -4.34 59.99
C LEU A 507 20.32 -3.89 60.93
N SER A 508 19.07 -3.79 60.45
CA SER A 508 17.93 -3.51 61.33
C SER A 508 17.71 -4.62 62.37
N ASP A 509 17.81 -5.89 61.97
CA ASP A 509 17.67 -7.04 62.88
C ASP A 509 18.77 -7.07 63.96
N PHE A 510 20.00 -6.65 63.61
CA PHE A 510 21.09 -6.50 64.59
C PHE A 510 20.82 -5.36 65.58
N THR A 511 20.26 -4.23 65.11
CA THR A 511 19.94 -3.09 65.99
C THR A 511 18.70 -3.30 66.86
N SER A 512 17.79 -4.20 66.49
CA SER A 512 16.69 -4.64 67.38
C SER A 512 17.20 -5.64 68.41
N ALA A 513 18.04 -6.60 68.02
CA ALA A 513 18.63 -7.58 68.95
C ALA A 513 19.53 -6.92 70.02
N GLN A 514 20.23 -5.83 69.70
CA GLN A 514 20.96 -5.04 70.70
C GLN A 514 20.08 -4.18 71.62
N ARG A 515 18.84 -3.89 71.21
CA ARG A 515 17.88 -3.14 72.04
C ARG A 515 17.15 -4.01 73.05
N ASP A 516 17.00 -5.30 72.78
CA ASP A 516 16.39 -6.28 73.70
C ASP A 516 17.40 -6.83 74.74
N THR A 517 18.66 -6.38 74.70
CA THR A 517 19.74 -6.81 75.62
C THR A 517 20.24 -5.69 76.55
N GLN A 518 19.57 -4.52 76.56
CA GLN A 518 19.67 -3.49 77.60
C GLN A 518 18.34 -3.43 78.36
#